data_AF-A0A1Y1JUU4-F1
#
_entry.id   AF-A0A1Y1JUU4-F1
#
_cell.length_a   1.000
_cell.length_b   1.000
_cell.length_c   1.000
_cell.angle_alpha   90.00
_cell.angle_beta   90.00
_cell.angle_gamma   90.00
#
_symmetry.space_group_name_H-M   'P 1'
#
loop_
_entity.id
_entity.type
_entity.pdbx_description
1 polymer ?
#
loop_
_entity_poly.entity_id
_entity_poly.type
_entity_poly.pdbx_seq_one_letter_code
_entity_poly.pdbx_strand_id
1 'polypeptide(L)'
;MNMTYFKFEDIFSGCMTDYEKHANIRENIQDSKLQNFCSHVKNEWGVSKYGGEFISDCKKHILYLDYIKDKKSPEKETSCKYFNYLLKDILKYYGCSVNNCNEAYQKIIDHTKGNEFMNVSDACKNQVKDLHDDLYSILKNLKELYTYFILKGNICTSNSACFNKYKELSKMPMYSQNDSFRELLINFMEKNIKNMMQIIEKKELRTVPYHTISTNTPSIILSLIIITITVFMIMFFVYKYIQYGSLLQATTRIRRMWSKKKKGKMYIMDSSEITQNKLFHNKYQRECTSIGYI
;
A
#
# COMPACT_ATOMS: atom_id res chain seq x y z
N MET A 1 11.85 13.43 2.62
CA MET A 1 11.84 12.34 1.61
C MET A 1 10.69 11.40 1.93
N ASN A 2 9.88 10.97 0.95
CA ASN A 2 8.70 10.12 1.23
C ASN A 2 9.13 8.67 1.52
N MET A 3 8.49 8.10 2.54
CA MET A 3 8.79 6.82 3.14
C MET A 3 8.52 5.62 2.23
N THR A 4 7.43 5.69 1.44
CA THR A 4 6.98 4.59 0.57
C THR A 4 7.96 4.28 -0.56
N TYR A 5 8.79 5.25 -0.96
CA TYR A 5 9.73 5.13 -2.08
C TYR A 5 11.20 5.04 -1.64
N PHE A 6 11.46 4.99 -0.34
CA PHE A 6 12.83 4.86 0.17
C PHE A 6 13.33 3.44 -0.09
N LYS A 7 14.46 3.31 -0.81
CA LYS A 7 15.13 2.04 -1.03
C LYS A 7 16.15 1.79 0.08
N PHE A 8 15.99 0.67 0.80
CA PHE A 8 16.81 0.33 1.95
C PHE A 8 17.99 -0.59 1.61
N GLU A 9 17.97 -1.21 0.43
CA GLU A 9 19.02 -2.11 -0.08
C GLU A 9 20.43 -1.54 0.10
N ASP A 10 21.34 -2.39 0.58
CA ASP A 10 22.79 -2.18 0.72
C ASP A 10 23.27 -0.99 1.56
N ILE A 11 22.36 -0.23 2.18
CA ILE A 11 22.72 0.88 3.07
C ILE A 11 23.53 0.36 4.28
N PHE A 12 23.02 -0.64 5.00
CA PHE A 12 23.64 -1.02 6.27
C PHE A 12 24.68 -2.14 6.18
N SER A 13 24.60 -3.05 5.20
CA SER A 13 25.61 -4.11 5.03
C SER A 13 26.95 -3.54 4.54
N GLY A 14 26.92 -2.69 3.52
CA GLY A 14 28.11 -2.10 2.90
C GLY A 14 28.53 -0.80 3.58
N CYS A 15 27.66 0.21 3.61
CA CYS A 15 28.06 1.56 4.00
C CYS A 15 28.46 1.67 5.47
N MET A 16 27.88 0.86 6.37
CA MET A 16 28.29 0.82 7.79
C MET A 16 29.72 0.29 7.93
N THR A 17 30.07 -0.78 7.22
CA THR A 17 31.42 -1.35 7.21
C THR A 17 32.42 -0.35 6.64
N ASP A 18 32.06 0.30 5.53
CA ASP A 18 32.90 1.33 4.92
C ASP A 18 33.11 2.52 5.85
N TYR A 19 32.06 2.96 6.53
CA TYR A 19 32.16 4.04 7.52
C TYR A 19 33.10 3.66 8.65
N GLU A 20 32.94 2.51 9.28
CA GLU A 20 33.84 2.07 10.36
C GLU A 20 35.30 1.95 9.89
N LYS A 21 35.52 1.50 8.65
CA LYS A 21 36.86 1.34 8.08
C LYS A 21 37.52 2.67 7.75
N HIS A 22 36.79 3.59 7.12
CA HIS A 22 37.36 4.82 6.55
C HIS A 22 37.23 6.03 7.48
N ALA A 23 36.24 6.06 8.36
CA ALA A 23 36.04 7.16 9.29
C ALA A 23 36.93 7.04 10.55
N ASN A 24 37.34 5.83 10.95
CA ASN A 24 38.16 5.60 12.14
C ASN A 24 39.68 5.60 11.88
N ILE A 25 40.15 6.09 10.75
CA ILE A 25 41.59 6.16 10.45
C ILE A 25 42.24 7.17 11.41
N ARG A 26 42.98 6.65 12.40
CA ARG A 26 43.53 7.42 13.54
C ARG A 26 44.42 8.59 13.11
N GLU A 27 45.21 8.42 12.06
CA GLU A 27 46.14 9.44 11.56
C GLU A 27 45.40 10.72 11.13
N ASN A 28 44.25 10.56 10.47
CA ASN A 28 43.46 11.70 9.98
C ASN A 28 42.61 12.35 11.09
N ILE A 29 42.28 11.60 12.15
CA ILE A 29 41.54 12.15 13.29
C ILE A 29 42.38 13.18 14.06
N GLN A 30 43.71 13.12 13.98
CA GLN A 30 44.60 14.08 14.65
C GLN A 30 44.90 15.34 13.82
N ASP A 31 44.32 15.47 12.62
CA ASP A 31 44.49 16.67 11.79
C ASP A 31 43.95 17.93 12.51
N SER A 32 44.83 18.91 12.71
CA SER A 32 44.51 20.16 13.39
C SER A 32 43.57 21.06 12.61
N LYS A 33 43.62 21.06 11.26
CA LYS A 33 42.66 21.78 10.42
C LYS A 33 41.27 21.18 10.54
N LEU A 34 41.18 19.85 10.54
CA LEU A 34 39.90 19.16 10.72
C LEU A 34 39.34 19.36 12.13
N GLN A 35 40.19 19.34 13.16
CA GLN A 35 39.82 19.71 14.52
C GLN A 35 39.26 21.14 14.60
N ASN A 36 39.93 22.11 13.99
CA ASN A 36 39.51 23.51 14.00
C ASN A 36 38.19 23.70 13.26
N PHE A 37 38.04 23.06 12.10
CA PHE A 37 36.80 23.03 11.34
C PHE A 37 35.63 22.49 12.18
N CYS A 38 35.78 21.31 12.76
CA CYS A 38 34.73 20.71 13.57
C CYS A 38 34.44 21.49 14.86
N SER A 39 35.44 22.16 15.43
CA SER A 39 35.26 23.06 16.58
C SER A 39 34.45 24.30 16.19
N HIS A 40 34.66 24.83 14.98
CA HIS A 40 33.88 25.94 14.45
C HIS A 40 32.42 25.53 14.22
N VAL A 41 32.19 24.42 13.51
CA VAL A 41 30.85 23.86 13.27
C VAL A 41 30.10 23.61 14.58
N LYS A 42 30.78 23.05 15.59
CA LYS A 42 30.22 22.84 16.93
C LYS A 42 29.65 24.13 17.53
N ASN A 43 30.45 25.20 17.50
CA ASN A 43 30.07 26.48 18.09
C ASN A 43 28.92 27.13 17.32
N GLU A 44 28.98 27.11 15.98
CA GLU A 44 27.92 27.65 15.12
C GLU A 44 26.59 26.90 15.33
N TRP A 45 26.64 25.58 15.50
CA TRP A 45 25.45 24.76 15.71
C TRP A 45 24.94 24.79 17.15
N GLY A 46 25.61 25.50 18.05
CA GLY A 46 25.17 25.68 19.44
C GLY A 46 25.29 24.41 20.28
N VAL A 47 26.23 23.52 19.96
CA VAL A 47 26.43 22.25 20.69
C VAL A 47 27.10 22.55 22.03
N SER A 48 26.30 22.58 23.09
CA SER A 48 26.74 22.87 24.46
C SER A 48 27.19 21.62 25.23
N LYS A 49 26.49 20.49 25.03
CA LYS A 49 26.76 19.20 25.70
C LYS A 49 27.57 18.30 24.79
N TYR A 50 28.44 17.47 25.37
CA TYR A 50 29.23 16.45 24.65
C TYR A 50 30.06 17.02 23.50
N GLY A 51 30.67 18.19 23.73
CA GLY A 51 31.39 18.90 22.70
C GLY A 51 32.61 18.16 22.16
N GLY A 52 33.27 17.33 22.97
CA GLY A 52 34.41 16.52 22.53
C GLY A 52 33.98 15.38 21.62
N GLU A 53 32.89 14.71 21.99
CA GLU A 53 32.27 13.62 21.24
C GLU A 53 31.73 14.13 19.91
N PHE A 54 31.06 15.29 19.90
CA PHE A 54 30.60 15.94 18.67
C PHE A 54 31.76 16.19 17.71
N ILE A 55 32.89 16.74 18.20
CA ILE A 55 34.05 17.00 17.36
C ILE A 55 34.60 15.69 16.79
N SER A 56 34.67 14.64 17.59
CA SER A 56 35.09 13.30 17.14
C SER A 56 34.19 12.76 16.03
N ASP A 57 32.87 12.83 16.19
CA ASP A 57 31.92 12.35 15.21
C ASP A 57 31.90 13.21 13.94
N CYS A 58 32.02 14.54 14.08
CA CYS A 58 32.18 15.46 12.96
C CYS A 58 33.38 15.07 12.09
N LYS A 59 34.55 14.80 12.71
CA LYS A 59 35.75 14.35 11.98
C LYS A 59 35.49 13.10 11.17
N LYS A 60 34.90 12.08 11.82
CA LYS A 60 34.53 10.81 11.18
C LYS A 60 33.61 11.02 9.98
N HIS A 61 32.64 11.92 10.10
CA HIS A 61 31.71 12.24 9.02
C HIS A 61 32.38 12.91 7.82
N ILE A 62 33.27 13.87 8.06
CA ILE A 62 34.02 14.53 6.99
C ILE A 62 34.93 13.53 6.26
N LEU A 63 35.66 12.69 7.00
CA LEU A 63 36.51 11.65 6.40
C LEU A 63 35.69 10.64 5.58
N TYR A 64 34.48 10.33 6.02
CA TYR A 64 33.59 9.48 5.26
C TYR A 64 33.08 10.14 3.97
N LEU A 65 32.79 11.45 3.97
CA LEU A 65 32.45 12.18 2.75
C LEU A 65 33.59 12.15 1.73
N ASP A 66 34.83 12.35 2.19
CA ASP A 66 36.00 12.29 1.33
C ASP A 66 36.16 10.90 0.70
N TYR A 67 35.91 9.83 1.46
CA TYR A 67 35.85 8.48 0.92
C TYR A 67 34.72 8.29 -0.12
N ILE A 68 33.52 8.83 0.13
CA ILE A 68 32.39 8.72 -0.81
C ILE A 68 32.69 9.43 -2.14
N LYS A 69 33.51 10.48 -2.12
CA LYS A 69 33.87 11.27 -3.30
C LYS A 69 34.30 10.41 -4.48
N ASP A 70 35.15 9.43 -4.20
CA ASP A 70 35.81 8.58 -5.19
C ASP A 70 34.98 7.36 -5.60
N LYS A 71 33.81 7.14 -4.98
CA LYS A 71 32.90 6.06 -5.38
C LYS A 71 32.21 6.33 -6.71
N LYS A 72 31.96 5.26 -7.45
CA LYS A 72 31.14 5.27 -8.67
C LYS A 72 29.65 5.14 -8.33
N SER A 73 28.80 5.59 -9.25
CA SER A 73 27.36 5.28 -9.20
C SER A 73 27.14 3.79 -9.51
N PRO A 74 26.24 3.05 -8.81
CA PRO A 74 25.23 3.51 -7.84
C PRO A 74 25.70 3.54 -6.37
N GLU A 75 26.86 2.98 -6.04
CA GLU A 75 27.35 2.87 -4.65
C GLU A 75 27.49 4.22 -3.94
N LYS A 76 27.87 5.25 -4.70
CA LYS A 76 27.91 6.64 -4.22
C LYS A 76 26.56 7.11 -3.69
N GLU A 77 25.46 6.78 -4.38
CA GLU A 77 24.12 7.19 -3.95
C GLU A 77 23.73 6.50 -2.64
N THR A 78 23.95 5.19 -2.52
CA THR A 78 23.68 4.42 -1.30
C THR A 78 24.51 4.93 -0.13
N SER A 79 25.80 5.23 -0.36
CA SER A 79 26.68 5.78 0.68
C SER A 79 26.26 7.19 1.10
N CYS A 80 25.78 8.03 0.17
CA CYS A 80 25.22 9.34 0.50
C CYS A 80 23.92 9.25 1.30
N LYS A 81 23.06 8.25 1.06
CA LYS A 81 21.87 8.00 1.90
C LYS A 81 22.27 7.63 3.33
N TYR A 82 23.28 6.78 3.48
CA TYR A 82 23.82 6.43 4.79
C TYR A 82 24.43 7.66 5.50
N PHE A 83 25.23 8.45 4.80
CA PHE A 83 25.76 9.72 5.31
C PHE A 83 24.64 10.67 5.79
N ASN A 84 23.57 10.84 5.00
CA ASN A 84 22.43 11.67 5.37
C ASN A 84 21.74 11.19 6.66
N TYR A 85 21.63 9.87 6.82
CA TYR A 85 21.15 9.27 8.08
C TYR A 85 22.08 9.60 9.25
N LEU A 86 23.38 9.41 9.11
CA LEU A 86 24.34 9.70 10.18
C LEU A 86 24.35 11.19 10.55
N LEU A 87 24.23 12.08 9.56
CA LEU A 87 24.09 13.52 9.79
C LEU A 87 22.83 13.82 10.64
N LYS A 88 21.67 13.24 10.31
CA LYS A 88 20.46 13.39 11.13
C LYS A 88 20.65 12.86 12.55
N ASP A 89 21.38 11.76 12.70
CA ASP A 89 21.71 11.13 13.98
C ASP A 89 22.54 12.08 14.86
N ILE A 90 23.59 12.71 14.31
CA ILE A 90 24.38 13.75 15.00
C ILE A 90 23.50 14.92 15.43
N LEU A 91 22.74 15.51 14.49
CA LEU A 91 21.94 16.70 14.77
C LEU A 91 20.96 16.46 15.93
N LYS A 92 20.33 15.28 15.96
CA LYS A 92 19.42 14.88 17.04
C LYS A 92 20.13 14.54 18.34
N TYR A 93 21.20 13.76 18.29
CA TYR A 93 21.90 13.28 19.48
C TYR A 93 22.51 14.44 20.28
N TYR A 94 23.12 15.40 19.58
CA TYR A 94 23.78 16.56 20.21
C TYR A 94 22.85 17.76 20.43
N GLY A 95 21.59 17.68 19.99
CA GLY A 95 20.61 18.77 20.15
C GLY A 95 21.04 20.05 19.42
N CYS A 96 21.55 19.91 18.19
CA CYS A 96 22.00 21.04 17.39
C CYS A 96 20.85 22.02 17.11
N SER A 97 21.17 23.31 17.09
CA SER A 97 20.20 24.36 16.69
C SER A 97 19.73 24.21 15.25
N VAL A 98 20.59 23.68 14.37
CA VAL A 98 20.25 23.32 12.99
C VAL A 98 19.65 21.90 12.99
N ASN A 99 18.37 21.78 12.62
CA ASN A 99 17.63 20.51 12.64
C ASN A 99 17.42 19.89 11.24
N ASN A 100 17.65 20.67 10.18
CA ASN A 100 17.47 20.29 8.79
C ASN A 100 18.79 19.77 8.20
N CYS A 101 18.80 18.53 7.69
CA CYS A 101 20.03 17.93 7.14
C CYS A 101 20.59 18.68 5.92
N ASN A 102 19.73 19.21 5.05
CA ASN A 102 20.17 19.92 3.86
C ASN A 102 20.84 21.25 4.23
N GLU A 103 20.23 22.00 5.15
CA GLU A 103 20.84 23.23 5.67
C GLU A 103 22.18 22.95 6.36
N ALA A 104 22.22 21.94 7.24
CA ALA A 104 23.44 21.55 7.93
C ALA A 104 24.57 21.17 6.97
N TYR A 105 24.26 20.35 5.95
CA TYR A 105 25.25 19.96 4.95
C TYR A 105 25.72 21.15 4.10
N GLN A 106 24.79 22.02 3.67
CA GLN A 106 25.14 23.21 2.91
C GLN A 106 26.07 24.13 3.71
N LYS A 107 25.82 24.32 5.01
CA LYS A 107 26.72 25.05 5.92
C LYS A 107 28.12 24.42 5.96
N ILE A 108 28.22 23.11 6.12
CA ILE A 108 29.52 22.40 6.08
C ILE A 108 30.29 22.75 4.80
N ILE A 109 29.62 22.71 3.64
CA ILE A 109 30.25 23.01 2.33
C ILE A 109 30.58 24.50 2.17
N ASP A 110 29.77 25.40 2.68
CA ASP A 110 30.03 26.84 2.52
C ASP A 110 31.24 27.30 3.35
N HIS A 111 31.50 26.66 4.49
CA HIS A 111 32.68 26.92 5.30
C HIS A 111 33.99 26.55 4.62
N THR A 112 33.96 25.73 3.57
CA THR A 112 35.18 25.30 2.88
C THR A 112 35.62 26.23 1.76
N LYS A 113 34.73 27.14 1.32
CA LYS A 113 35.00 28.08 0.23
C LYS A 113 35.94 29.23 0.63
N GLY A 114 36.16 29.45 1.93
CA GLY A 114 36.95 30.57 2.46
C GLY A 114 38.45 30.33 2.60
N ASN A 115 39.01 29.21 2.13
CA ASN A 115 40.41 28.81 2.27
C ASN A 115 40.98 28.67 3.70
N GLU A 116 40.27 29.09 4.75
CA GLU A 116 40.73 28.96 6.15
C GLU A 116 40.68 27.52 6.66
N PHE A 117 39.83 26.68 6.08
CA PHE A 117 39.59 25.31 6.52
C PHE A 117 39.89 24.27 5.44
N MET A 118 39.92 23.00 5.86
CA MET A 118 40.02 21.85 4.95
C MET A 118 38.87 21.86 3.92
N ASN A 119 39.18 21.49 2.68
CA ASN A 119 38.16 21.34 1.64
C ASN A 119 37.37 20.05 1.87
N VAL A 120 36.08 20.18 2.16
CA VAL A 120 35.14 19.07 2.39
C VAL A 120 34.46 18.72 1.07
N SER A 121 34.39 17.43 0.77
CA SER A 121 33.73 16.97 -0.45
C SER A 121 32.23 17.29 -0.50
N ASP A 122 31.79 17.84 -1.64
CA ASP A 122 30.37 18.06 -2.00
C ASP A 122 29.71 16.83 -2.66
N ALA A 123 30.32 15.65 -2.52
CA ALA A 123 29.93 14.41 -3.17
C ALA A 123 28.45 14.01 -3.01
N CYS A 124 27.81 14.45 -1.93
CA CYS A 124 26.43 14.10 -1.58
C CYS A 124 25.43 15.25 -1.71
N LYS A 125 25.82 16.39 -2.28
CA LYS A 125 24.99 17.61 -2.36
C LYS A 125 23.57 17.38 -2.90
N ASN A 126 23.42 16.53 -3.91
CA ASN A 126 22.11 16.27 -4.54
C ASN A 126 21.29 15.18 -3.82
N GLN A 127 21.89 14.47 -2.86
CA GLN A 127 21.30 13.30 -2.19
C GLN A 127 20.95 13.56 -0.73
N VAL A 128 21.58 14.55 -0.08
CA VAL A 128 21.22 14.98 1.26
C VAL A 128 19.87 15.69 1.23
N LYS A 129 18.90 15.13 1.95
CA LYS A 129 17.54 15.65 2.08
C LYS A 129 17.10 15.50 3.51
N ASP A 130 16.21 16.36 3.98
CA ASP A 130 15.68 16.19 5.33
C ASP A 130 14.91 14.86 5.45
N LEU A 131 15.28 14.10 6.49
CA LEU A 131 14.72 12.81 6.82
C LEU A 131 13.54 13.00 7.78
N HIS A 132 12.38 12.47 7.40
CA HIS A 132 11.23 12.43 8.28
C HIS A 132 11.55 11.61 9.52
N ASP A 133 10.98 11.98 10.66
CA ASP A 133 11.30 11.37 11.96
C ASP A 133 11.01 9.86 11.98
N ASP A 134 9.93 9.44 11.34
CA ASP A 134 9.61 8.02 11.22
C ASP A 134 10.68 7.25 10.43
N LEU A 135 11.19 7.83 9.34
CA LEU A 135 12.20 7.19 8.49
C LEU A 135 13.53 7.12 9.23
N TYR A 136 13.90 8.21 9.91
CA TYR A 136 15.04 8.22 10.81
C TYR A 136 14.95 7.14 11.88
N SER A 137 13.78 6.97 12.51
CA SER A 137 13.55 5.93 13.52
C SER A 137 13.82 4.53 12.96
N ILE A 138 13.33 4.23 11.76
CA ILE A 138 13.58 2.93 11.10
C ILE A 138 15.06 2.73 10.81
N LEU A 139 15.72 3.73 10.22
CA LEU A 139 17.16 3.68 9.92
C LEU A 139 17.99 3.48 11.19
N LYS A 140 17.60 4.13 12.29
CA LYS A 140 18.23 3.92 13.61
C LYS A 140 18.04 2.49 14.12
N ASN A 141 16.83 1.96 14.06
CA ASN A 141 16.56 0.57 14.47
C ASN A 141 17.31 -0.45 13.59
N LEU A 142 17.47 -0.16 12.29
CA LEU A 142 18.30 -0.96 11.38
C LEU A 142 19.78 -0.89 11.77
N LYS A 143 20.34 0.30 12.04
CA LYS A 143 21.73 0.43 12.53
C LYS A 143 21.95 -0.40 13.79
N GLU A 144 21.01 -0.38 14.73
CA GLU A 144 21.08 -1.18 15.96
C GLU A 144 21.06 -2.69 15.65
N LEU A 145 20.17 -3.14 14.76
CA LEU A 145 20.14 -4.54 14.30
C LEU A 145 21.50 -4.98 13.73
N TYR A 146 22.07 -4.18 12.82
CA TYR A 146 23.36 -4.50 12.20
C TYR A 146 24.53 -4.40 13.18
N THR A 147 24.48 -3.48 14.13
CA THR A 147 25.45 -3.41 15.23
C THR A 147 25.45 -4.71 16.03
N TYR A 148 24.27 -5.20 16.45
CA TYR A 148 24.18 -6.47 17.17
C TYR A 148 24.65 -7.67 16.34
N PHE A 149 24.33 -7.66 15.05
CA PHE A 149 24.74 -8.69 14.11
C PHE A 149 26.27 -8.78 13.99
N ILE A 150 26.94 -7.65 13.76
CA ILE A 150 28.40 -7.58 13.63
C ILE A 150 29.08 -7.99 14.94
N LEU A 151 28.62 -7.46 16.09
CA LEU A 151 29.20 -7.76 17.41
C LEU A 151 29.11 -9.24 17.81
N LYS A 152 28.21 -10.02 17.20
CA LYS A 152 28.02 -11.45 17.49
C LYS A 152 28.61 -12.37 16.42
N GLY A 153 29.50 -11.85 15.57
CA GLY A 153 30.18 -12.65 14.57
C GLY A 153 29.27 -13.02 13.39
N ASN A 154 28.40 -12.09 13.00
CA ASN A 154 27.51 -12.22 11.84
C ASN A 154 26.55 -13.41 11.92
N ILE A 155 26.10 -13.76 13.14
CA ILE A 155 25.09 -14.79 13.36
C ILE A 155 24.11 -14.30 14.44
N CYS A 156 22.81 -14.43 14.17
CA CYS A 156 21.76 -14.10 15.12
C CYS A 156 21.08 -15.37 15.64
N THR A 157 21.24 -15.65 16.93
CA THR A 157 20.59 -16.79 17.60
C THR A 157 19.20 -16.40 18.11
N SER A 158 18.30 -17.37 18.25
CA SER A 158 16.86 -17.15 18.51
C SER A 158 16.48 -16.46 19.83
N ASN A 159 17.44 -16.20 20.72
CA ASN A 159 17.26 -15.46 21.98
C ASN A 159 18.23 -14.28 22.11
N SER A 160 18.86 -13.86 21.01
CA SER A 160 19.83 -12.76 21.01
C SER A 160 19.16 -11.39 20.88
N ALA A 161 19.87 -10.34 21.31
CA ALA A 161 19.46 -8.96 21.07
C ALA A 161 19.24 -8.67 19.57
N CYS A 162 20.08 -9.23 18.69
CA CYS A 162 19.87 -9.15 17.24
C CYS A 162 18.50 -9.70 16.82
N PHE A 163 18.16 -10.92 17.26
CA PHE A 163 16.89 -11.55 16.90
C PHE A 163 15.68 -10.78 17.45
N ASN A 164 15.77 -10.31 18.70
CA ASN A 164 14.72 -9.47 19.28
C ASN A 164 14.53 -8.18 18.48
N LYS A 165 15.63 -7.53 18.08
CA LYS A 165 15.58 -6.31 17.28
C LYS A 165 14.96 -6.52 15.90
N TYR A 166 15.33 -7.63 15.23
CA TYR A 166 14.71 -8.04 13.98
C TYR A 166 13.20 -8.23 14.14
N LYS A 167 12.75 -8.87 15.22
CA LYS A 167 11.33 -9.12 15.51
C LYS A 167 10.55 -7.83 15.80
N GLU A 168 11.19 -6.83 16.40
CA GLU A 168 10.60 -5.49 16.58
C GLU A 168 10.40 -4.82 15.22
N LEU A 169 11.43 -4.81 14.38
CA LEU A 169 11.39 -4.24 13.03
C LEU A 169 10.31 -4.90 12.15
N SER A 170 10.17 -6.23 12.19
CA SER A 170 9.18 -6.95 11.38
C SER A 170 7.73 -6.75 11.83
N LYS A 171 7.50 -6.18 13.02
CA LYS A 171 6.16 -5.83 13.52
C LYS A 171 5.78 -4.37 13.24
N MET A 172 6.71 -3.56 12.75
CA MET A 172 6.41 -2.16 12.48
C MET A 172 5.37 -2.05 11.35
N PRO A 173 4.38 -1.13 11.44
CA PRO A 173 3.36 -0.95 10.39
C PRO A 173 3.96 -0.73 9.00
N MET A 174 5.15 -0.12 8.96
CA MET A 174 5.96 0.10 7.77
C MET A 174 6.35 -1.16 7.00
N TYR A 175 6.47 -2.30 7.69
CA TYR A 175 6.84 -3.57 7.07
C TYR A 175 5.89 -3.98 5.94
N SER A 176 4.60 -3.63 6.04
CA SER A 176 3.62 -3.92 4.99
C SER A 176 3.56 -2.87 3.87
N GLN A 177 4.12 -1.67 4.09
CA GLN A 177 3.92 -0.52 3.20
C GLN A 177 5.11 -0.22 2.28
N ASN A 178 6.31 -0.69 2.63
CA ASN A 178 7.52 -0.48 1.82
C ASN A 178 8.13 -1.83 1.44
N ASP A 179 8.07 -2.16 0.15
CA ASP A 179 8.53 -3.44 -0.38
C ASP A 179 10.06 -3.62 -0.21
N SER A 180 10.86 -2.56 -0.40
CA SER A 180 12.32 -2.61 -0.23
C SER A 180 12.72 -2.88 1.23
N PHE A 181 12.01 -2.28 2.20
CA PHE A 181 12.22 -2.56 3.62
C PHE A 181 11.83 -4.01 3.97
N ARG A 182 10.68 -4.47 3.46
CA ARG A 182 10.22 -5.86 3.65
C ARG A 182 11.23 -6.86 3.11
N GLU A 183 11.68 -6.65 1.88
CA GLU A 183 12.68 -7.47 1.21
C GLU A 183 14.01 -7.46 1.95
N LEU A 184 14.50 -6.30 2.41
CA LEU A 184 15.71 -6.22 3.23
C LEU A 184 15.62 -7.10 4.48
N LEU A 185 14.51 -7.04 5.21
CA LEU A 185 14.34 -7.84 6.42
C LEU A 185 14.19 -9.34 6.12
N ILE A 186 13.51 -9.73 5.04
CA ILE A 186 13.44 -11.13 4.59
C ILE A 186 14.84 -11.65 4.25
N ASN A 187 15.59 -10.89 3.44
CA ASN A 187 16.95 -11.24 3.06
C ASN A 187 17.90 -11.32 4.26
N PHE A 188 17.77 -10.39 5.21
CA PHE A 188 18.52 -10.43 6.46
C PHE A 188 18.21 -11.70 7.26
N MET A 189 16.93 -12.03 7.36
CA MET A 189 16.42 -13.19 8.10
C MET A 189 16.95 -14.50 7.53
N GLU A 190 16.78 -14.73 6.23
CA GLU A 190 17.18 -15.95 5.54
C GLU A 190 18.68 -16.21 5.63
N LYS A 191 19.50 -15.15 5.50
CA LYS A 191 20.96 -15.28 5.50
C LYS A 191 21.54 -15.46 6.90
N ASN A 192 20.96 -14.84 7.91
CA ASN A 192 21.67 -14.58 9.18
C ASN A 192 21.05 -15.24 10.42
N ILE A 193 19.83 -15.77 10.33
CA ILE A 193 19.13 -16.38 11.47
C ILE A 193 19.09 -17.90 11.29
N LYS A 194 19.95 -18.62 12.03
CA LYS A 194 20.02 -20.09 12.01
C LYS A 194 18.73 -20.73 12.52
N ASN A 195 18.42 -21.92 11.99
CA ASN A 195 17.31 -22.79 12.44
C ASN A 195 15.92 -22.14 12.32
N MET A 196 15.77 -21.12 11.47
CA MET A 196 14.48 -20.46 11.35
C MET A 196 13.43 -21.32 10.65
N MET A 197 13.83 -22.13 9.67
CA MET A 197 12.93 -23.09 9.01
C MET A 197 12.25 -24.01 10.04
N GLN A 198 12.98 -24.47 11.06
CA GLN A 198 12.40 -25.30 12.12
C GLN A 198 11.38 -24.54 13.00
N ILE A 199 11.50 -23.22 13.13
CA ILE A 199 10.55 -22.38 13.89
C ILE A 199 9.33 -22.04 13.04
N ILE A 200 9.50 -21.79 11.74
CA ILE A 200 8.42 -21.53 10.78
C ILE A 200 7.60 -22.81 10.57
N GLU A 201 8.22 -23.94 10.23
CA GLU A 201 7.53 -25.24 10.08
C GLU A 201 6.77 -25.62 11.36
N LYS A 202 7.38 -25.45 12.54
CA LYS A 202 6.74 -25.78 13.81
C LYS A 202 5.60 -24.82 14.20
N LYS A 203 5.60 -23.59 13.68
CA LYS A 203 4.49 -22.64 13.85
C LYS A 203 3.38 -22.88 12.84
N GLU A 204 3.69 -23.21 11.58
CA GLU A 204 2.68 -23.61 10.60
C GLU A 204 1.97 -24.91 11.01
N LEU A 205 2.65 -25.81 11.74
CA LEU A 205 2.02 -26.97 12.38
C LEU A 205 1.11 -26.66 13.59
N ARG A 206 1.16 -25.43 14.16
CA ARG A 206 0.37 -25.04 15.35
C ARG A 206 -0.57 -23.87 15.13
N THR A 207 -0.43 -23.13 14.04
CA THR A 207 -1.48 -22.22 13.59
C THR A 207 -2.54 -23.06 12.91
N VAL A 208 -3.65 -23.26 13.64
CA VAL A 208 -5.04 -23.35 13.16
C VAL A 208 -5.15 -23.30 11.64
N PRO A 209 -5.82 -24.27 10.98
CA PRO A 209 -5.92 -24.34 9.52
C PRO A 209 -6.23 -22.96 8.97
N TYR A 210 -5.23 -22.38 8.31
CA TYR A 210 -5.40 -21.21 7.48
C TYR A 210 -6.40 -21.63 6.41
N HIS A 211 -7.67 -21.29 6.64
CA HIS A 211 -8.52 -20.86 5.56
C HIS A 211 -7.73 -19.75 4.85
N THR A 212 -7.10 -20.14 3.76
CA THR A 212 -6.47 -19.26 2.80
C THR A 212 -7.48 -18.17 2.46
N ILE A 213 -7.26 -16.98 3.03
CA ILE A 213 -7.67 -15.71 2.45
C ILE A 213 -6.72 -15.46 1.26
N SER A 214 -6.61 -16.45 0.37
CA SER A 214 -6.60 -16.16 -1.06
C SER A 214 -8.03 -15.79 -1.33
N THR A 215 -8.35 -14.51 -1.20
CA THR A 215 -9.60 -13.99 -1.76
C THR A 215 -9.54 -14.34 -3.24
N ASN A 216 -10.16 -15.46 -3.59
CA ASN A 216 -10.50 -15.82 -4.94
C ASN A 216 -11.40 -14.70 -5.43
N THR A 217 -10.81 -13.63 -5.95
CA THR A 217 -11.48 -12.57 -6.69
C THR A 217 -12.48 -13.15 -7.69
N PRO A 218 -12.18 -14.28 -8.39
CA PRO A 218 -13.16 -14.97 -9.22
C PRO A 218 -14.39 -15.49 -8.45
N SER A 219 -14.22 -15.97 -7.21
CA SER A 219 -15.31 -16.49 -6.38
C SER A 219 -16.18 -15.38 -5.80
N ILE A 220 -15.60 -14.24 -5.42
CA ILE A 220 -16.35 -13.05 -4.97
C ILE A 220 -17.13 -12.45 -6.15
N ILE A 221 -16.52 -12.37 -7.34
CA ILE A 221 -17.20 -11.92 -8.55
C ILE A 221 -18.35 -12.88 -8.90
N LEU A 222 -18.13 -14.19 -8.81
CA LEU A 222 -19.17 -15.20 -9.07
C LEU A 222 -20.33 -15.10 -8.07
N SER A 223 -20.05 -14.88 -6.78
CA SER A 223 -21.10 -14.74 -5.77
C SER A 223 -21.93 -13.47 -6.01
N LEU A 224 -21.31 -12.36 -6.38
CA LEU A 224 -22.01 -11.12 -6.73
C LEU A 224 -22.90 -11.28 -7.97
N ILE A 225 -22.45 -12.01 -8.99
CA ILE A 225 -23.24 -12.32 -10.19
C ILE A 225 -24.45 -13.17 -9.84
N ILE A 226 -24.28 -14.23 -9.03
CA ILE A 226 -25.37 -15.12 -8.62
C ILE A 226 -26.43 -14.35 -7.82
N ILE A 227 -26.00 -13.52 -6.86
CA ILE A 227 -26.92 -12.68 -6.06
C ILE A 227 -27.72 -11.76 -6.98
N THR A 228 -27.05 -11.11 -7.95
CA THR A 228 -27.71 -10.19 -8.89
C THR A 228 -28.75 -10.91 -9.75
N ILE A 229 -28.40 -12.06 -10.32
CA ILE A 229 -29.34 -12.88 -11.12
C ILE A 229 -30.53 -13.32 -10.27
N THR A 230 -30.29 -13.73 -9.02
CA THR A 230 -31.36 -14.20 -8.12
C THR A 230 -32.34 -13.07 -7.81
N VAL A 231 -31.85 -11.87 -7.51
CA VAL A 231 -32.70 -10.68 -7.28
C VAL A 231 -33.52 -10.33 -8.52
N PHE A 232 -32.90 -10.37 -9.71
CA PHE A 232 -33.62 -10.15 -10.98
C PHE A 232 -34.73 -11.18 -11.21
N MET A 233 -34.46 -12.46 -10.96
CA MET A 233 -35.46 -13.52 -11.10
C MET A 233 -36.63 -13.32 -10.13
N ILE A 234 -36.36 -12.99 -8.87
CA ILE A 234 -37.40 -12.68 -7.87
C ILE A 234 -38.25 -11.50 -8.34
N MET A 235 -37.63 -10.38 -8.77
CA MET A 235 -38.37 -9.24 -9.31
C MET A 235 -39.22 -9.62 -10.52
N PHE A 236 -38.69 -10.43 -11.44
CA PHE A 236 -39.42 -10.88 -12.62
C PHE A 236 -40.65 -11.71 -12.24
N PHE A 237 -40.52 -12.66 -11.31
CA PHE A 237 -41.65 -13.43 -10.80
C PHE A 237 -42.67 -12.53 -10.10
N VAL A 238 -42.23 -11.64 -9.21
CA VAL A 238 -43.11 -10.70 -8.51
C VAL A 238 -43.83 -9.80 -9.50
N TYR A 239 -43.14 -9.22 -10.48
CA TYR A 239 -43.74 -8.38 -11.52
C TYR A 239 -44.79 -9.15 -12.34
N LYS A 240 -44.45 -10.37 -12.78
CA LYS A 240 -45.37 -11.25 -13.49
C LYS A 240 -46.60 -11.55 -12.61
N TYR A 241 -46.42 -12.05 -11.40
CA TYR A 241 -47.53 -12.43 -10.53
C TYR A 241 -48.38 -11.24 -10.05
N ILE A 242 -47.80 -10.05 -9.84
CA ILE A 242 -48.54 -8.84 -9.49
C ILE A 242 -49.37 -8.33 -10.68
N GLN A 243 -48.80 -8.28 -11.90
CA GLN A 243 -49.58 -7.89 -13.09
C GLN A 243 -50.67 -8.92 -13.43
N TYR A 244 -50.38 -10.22 -13.32
CA TYR A 244 -51.40 -11.24 -13.55
C TYR A 244 -52.47 -11.25 -12.43
N GLY A 245 -52.12 -10.88 -11.20
CA GLY A 245 -53.07 -10.75 -10.08
C GLY A 245 -54.14 -9.69 -10.33
N SER A 246 -53.76 -8.52 -10.85
CA SER A 246 -54.71 -7.45 -11.17
C SER A 246 -55.57 -7.78 -12.41
N LEU A 247 -55.01 -8.47 -13.41
CA LEU A 247 -55.73 -8.93 -14.60
C LEU A 247 -56.71 -10.09 -14.29
N LEU A 248 -56.36 -11.02 -13.40
CA LEU A 248 -57.27 -12.08 -12.92
C LEU A 248 -58.42 -11.51 -12.08
N GLN A 249 -58.17 -10.45 -11.29
CA GLN A 249 -59.22 -9.77 -10.55
C GLN A 249 -60.15 -8.94 -11.47
N ALA A 250 -59.61 -8.33 -12.52
CA ALA A 250 -60.41 -7.62 -13.52
C ALA A 250 -61.30 -8.57 -14.35
N THR A 251 -60.75 -9.70 -14.79
CA THR A 251 -61.51 -10.70 -15.59
C THR A 251 -62.62 -11.37 -14.79
N THR A 252 -62.42 -11.65 -13.50
CA THR A 252 -63.50 -12.18 -12.64
C THR A 252 -64.63 -11.16 -12.40
N ARG A 253 -64.31 -9.86 -12.29
CA ARG A 253 -65.34 -8.79 -12.22
C ARG A 253 -66.14 -8.68 -13.52
N ILE A 254 -65.48 -8.70 -14.68
CA ILE A 254 -66.15 -8.67 -15.99
C ILE A 254 -67.06 -9.90 -16.17
N ARG A 255 -66.59 -11.08 -15.77
CA ARG A 255 -67.41 -12.32 -15.80
C ARG A 255 -68.67 -12.23 -14.93
N ARG A 256 -68.58 -11.60 -13.75
CA ARG A 256 -69.76 -11.33 -12.88
C ARG A 256 -70.71 -10.30 -13.48
N MET A 257 -70.21 -9.30 -14.22
CA MET A 257 -71.07 -8.33 -14.91
C MET A 257 -71.79 -8.96 -16.11
N TRP A 258 -71.11 -9.82 -16.87
CA TRP A 258 -71.72 -10.56 -17.99
C TRP A 258 -72.76 -11.59 -17.53
N SER A 259 -72.55 -12.28 -16.41
CA SER A 259 -73.57 -13.20 -15.88
C SER A 259 -74.83 -12.48 -15.37
N LYS A 260 -74.69 -11.27 -14.81
CA LYS A 260 -75.85 -10.40 -14.48
C LYS A 260 -76.60 -9.93 -15.74
N LYS A 261 -75.90 -9.64 -16.83
CA LYS A 261 -76.52 -9.23 -18.10
C LYS A 261 -77.30 -10.37 -18.79
N LYS A 262 -76.88 -11.63 -18.61
CA LYS A 262 -77.61 -12.81 -19.12
C LYS A 262 -78.95 -13.06 -18.39
N LYS A 263 -79.08 -12.74 -17.10
CA LYS A 263 -80.36 -12.85 -16.39
C LYS A 263 -81.37 -11.77 -16.77
N GLY A 264 -80.91 -10.57 -17.15
CA GLY A 264 -81.80 -9.49 -17.62
C GLY A 264 -82.31 -9.65 -19.06
N LYS A 265 -81.56 -10.33 -19.94
CA LYS A 265 -81.97 -10.55 -21.34
C LYS A 265 -82.95 -11.70 -21.54
N MET A 266 -83.15 -12.58 -20.55
CA MET A 266 -84.09 -13.70 -20.66
C MET A 266 -85.56 -13.24 -20.59
N TYR A 267 -85.83 -12.02 -20.10
CA TYR A 267 -87.19 -11.42 -20.06
C TYR A 267 -87.54 -10.53 -21.25
N ILE A 268 -86.62 -10.32 -22.21
CA ILE A 268 -86.88 -9.48 -23.40
C ILE A 268 -87.03 -10.34 -24.67
N MET A 269 -86.64 -11.62 -24.62
CA MET A 269 -86.61 -12.49 -25.80
C MET A 269 -87.96 -13.17 -26.11
N ASP A 270 -88.97 -13.04 -25.24
CA ASP A 270 -90.34 -13.58 -25.45
C ASP A 270 -91.28 -12.64 -26.23
N SER A 271 -90.94 -11.35 -26.42
CA SER A 271 -91.85 -10.40 -27.10
C SER A 271 -91.56 -10.17 -28.58
N SER A 272 -90.42 -10.63 -29.10
CA SER A 272 -90.02 -10.42 -30.50
C SER A 272 -90.34 -11.58 -31.45
N GLU A 273 -90.67 -12.77 -30.94
CA GLU A 273 -90.97 -13.95 -31.77
C GLU A 273 -92.42 -13.97 -32.29
N ILE A 274 -93.33 -13.21 -31.68
CA ILE A 274 -94.73 -13.08 -32.15
C ILE A 274 -94.83 -12.20 -33.43
N THR A 275 -93.85 -11.35 -33.72
CA THR A 275 -93.94 -10.38 -34.82
C THR A 275 -93.29 -10.85 -36.13
N GLN A 276 -92.33 -11.79 -36.09
CA GLN A 276 -91.61 -12.23 -37.31
C GLN A 276 -92.31 -13.34 -38.11
N ASN A 277 -93.22 -14.11 -37.52
CA ASN A 277 -93.96 -15.14 -38.26
C ASN A 277 -95.01 -14.58 -39.25
N LYS A 278 -95.30 -13.27 -39.24
CA LYS A 278 -96.19 -12.62 -40.23
C LYS A 278 -95.50 -12.12 -41.50
N LEU A 279 -94.17 -12.03 -41.53
CA LEU A 279 -93.43 -11.37 -42.62
C LEU A 279 -92.76 -12.32 -43.61
N PHE A 280 -92.59 -13.60 -43.26
CA PHE A 280 -91.90 -14.59 -44.10
C PHE A 280 -92.80 -15.43 -45.01
N HIS A 281 -94.12 -15.24 -44.98
CA HIS A 281 -95.02 -16.01 -45.85
C HIS A 281 -95.21 -15.40 -47.25
N ASN A 282 -94.58 -14.27 -47.58
CA ASN A 282 -94.96 -13.49 -48.76
C ASN A 282 -93.83 -13.07 -49.72
N LYS A 283 -92.70 -13.78 -49.75
CA LYS A 283 -91.64 -13.49 -50.73
C LYS A 283 -91.05 -14.75 -51.36
N TYR A 284 -91.94 -15.46 -52.05
CA TYR A 284 -91.58 -16.35 -53.15
C TYR A 284 -90.73 -15.63 -54.21
N GLN A 285 -90.07 -16.45 -55.04
CA GLN A 285 -89.81 -16.22 -56.46
C GLN A 285 -88.69 -15.26 -56.86
N ARG A 286 -87.56 -15.85 -57.29
CA ARG A 286 -87.02 -15.85 -58.68
C ARG A 286 -85.57 -16.36 -58.62
N GLU A 287 -85.28 -17.54 -59.16
CA GLU A 287 -84.92 -17.85 -60.56
C GLU A 287 -83.48 -17.47 -60.98
N CYS A 288 -82.69 -18.54 -61.15
CA CYS A 288 -81.73 -18.89 -62.21
C CYS A 288 -80.85 -17.84 -62.92
N THR A 289 -79.56 -18.22 -63.08
CA THR A 289 -78.76 -18.42 -64.32
C THR A 289 -77.30 -17.99 -64.07
N SER A 290 -76.30 -18.90 -64.18
CA SER A 290 -75.62 -19.42 -65.38
C SER A 290 -74.50 -18.50 -65.91
N ILE A 291 -73.44 -19.14 -66.45
CA ILE A 291 -72.27 -18.62 -67.19
C ILE A 291 -71.07 -18.27 -66.27
N GLY A 292 -69.84 -18.77 -66.43
CA GLY A 292 -69.20 -19.56 -67.49
C GLY A 292 -67.94 -18.84 -68.03
N TYR A 293 -66.76 -19.47 -67.88
CA TYR A 293 -65.47 -19.26 -68.60
C TYR A 293 -64.81 -17.86 -68.49
N ILE A 294 -63.48 -17.74 -68.36
CA ILE A 294 -62.37 -18.28 -69.17
C ILE A 294 -61.24 -18.78 -68.27
#